data_AF-A0A484Z634-F1
#
_entry.id   AF-A0A484Z634-F1
#
_cell.length_a   1.000
_cell.length_b   1.000
_cell.length_c   1.000
_cell.angle_alpha   90.00
_cell.angle_beta   90.00
_cell.angle_gamma   90.00
#
_symmetry.space_group_name_H-M   'P 1'
#
loop_
_entity.id
_entity.type
_entity.pdbx_description
1 polymer ?
#
loop_
_entity_poly.entity_id
_entity_poly.type
_entity_poly.pdbx_seq_one_letter_code
_entity_poly.pdbx_strand_id
1 'polypeptide(L)'
;MTTQNQPQPTPPAVLDLGVKQEGVFNDIEMGVLENGIPYLTQNGLARICGVNRTNIADIATEYAQCFASGVFTRGRMEFISTYLQQAGYRDPVLFISIMRNGSVHYAFPDIVCMALLEFYAFESQAASNATAQQYYRELARVGLRDYIYGALRYQPEDPWRHYHDRVSIIQSTGTVPDGYFIVFNEIAGLMVDLITAGLAVNMYTVPDISVGSCWARHWTSRGLSGNFGERCKVCTPLPG
;
A
#
# COMPACT_ATOMS: atom_id res chain seq x y z
N MET A 1 3.17 -26.09 38.07
CA MET A 1 3.03 -26.04 36.59
C MET A 1 2.70 -24.62 36.22
N THR A 2 3.68 -23.86 35.76
CA THR A 2 3.55 -22.45 35.39
C THR A 2 3.18 -22.36 33.92
N THR A 3 2.00 -21.81 33.63
CA THR A 3 1.52 -21.48 32.30
C THR A 3 2.40 -20.39 31.69
N GLN A 4 3.23 -20.75 30.71
CA GLN A 4 3.94 -19.78 29.89
C GLN A 4 2.94 -19.11 28.94
N ASN A 5 2.70 -17.82 29.17
CA ASN A 5 2.02 -16.95 28.22
C ASN A 5 2.95 -16.78 27.01
N GLN A 6 2.64 -17.45 25.90
CA GLN A 6 3.28 -17.16 24.62
C GLN A 6 2.87 -15.74 24.17
N PRO A 7 3.81 -14.89 23.74
CA PRO A 7 3.45 -13.60 23.16
C PRO A 7 2.62 -13.84 21.90
N GLN A 8 1.38 -13.35 21.92
CA GLN A 8 0.52 -13.30 20.74
C GLN A 8 1.27 -12.57 19.61
N PRO A 9 1.28 -13.10 18.38
CA PRO A 9 1.84 -12.39 17.25
C PRO A 9 1.10 -11.06 17.12
N THR A 10 1.86 -9.96 17.18
CA THR A 10 1.33 -8.63 16.92
C THR A 10 0.64 -8.67 15.56
N PRO A 11 -0.63 -8.26 15.43
CA PRO A 11 -1.27 -8.13 14.13
C PRO A 11 -0.32 -7.34 13.22
N PRO A 12 -0.07 -7.79 11.97
CA PRO A 12 0.72 -7.00 11.04
C PRO A 12 0.15 -5.59 11.04
N ALA A 13 1.03 -4.60 11.23
CA ALA A 13 0.64 -3.20 11.33
C ALA A 13 -0.16 -2.86 10.06
N VAL A 14 -1.48 -2.79 10.20
CA VAL A 14 -2.35 -2.32 9.12
C VAL A 14 -1.98 -0.86 8.95
N LEU A 15 -1.33 -0.55 7.83
CA LEU A 15 -1.09 0.83 7.45
C LEU A 15 -2.48 1.44 7.23
N ASP A 16 -2.95 2.22 8.19
CA ASP A 16 -4.21 2.98 8.09
C ASP A 16 -3.99 4.07 7.04
N LEU A 17 -4.15 3.68 5.79
CA LEU A 17 -4.03 4.57 4.65
C LEU A 17 -5.34 5.33 4.54
N GLY A 18 -5.30 6.61 4.92
CA GLY A 18 -6.43 7.51 4.72
C GLY A 18 -6.78 7.65 3.24
N VAL A 19 -7.98 8.16 2.98
CA VAL A 19 -8.41 8.53 1.62
C VAL A 19 -7.90 9.94 1.31
N LYS A 20 -7.06 10.06 0.27
CA LYS A 20 -6.58 11.37 -0.21
C LYS A 20 -7.64 12.08 -1.04
N GLN A 21 -8.26 11.35 -1.95
CA GLN A 21 -9.30 11.87 -2.84
C GLN A 21 -10.23 10.74 -3.27
N GLU A 22 -11.53 11.00 -3.36
CA GLU A 22 -12.53 10.05 -3.82
C GLU A 22 -13.59 10.76 -4.68
N GLY A 23 -14.29 9.98 -5.50
CA GLY A 23 -15.34 10.50 -6.34
C GLY A 23 -16.09 9.41 -7.11
N VAL A 24 -17.07 9.86 -7.89
CA VAL A 24 -17.81 9.01 -8.82
C VAL A 24 -17.64 9.57 -10.22
N PHE A 25 -17.17 8.74 -11.15
CA PHE A 25 -17.01 9.09 -12.55
C PHE A 25 -17.56 7.97 -13.42
N ASN A 26 -18.44 8.29 -14.37
CA ASN A 26 -19.19 7.31 -15.18
C ASN A 26 -19.90 6.23 -14.32
N ASP A 27 -20.52 6.64 -13.21
CA ASP A 27 -21.14 5.75 -12.20
C ASP A 27 -20.18 4.76 -11.52
N ILE A 28 -18.88 4.97 -11.64
CA ILE A 28 -17.86 4.15 -10.99
C ILE A 28 -17.36 4.89 -9.75
N GLU A 29 -17.56 4.30 -8.59
CA GLU A 29 -16.99 4.78 -7.33
C GLU A 29 -15.50 4.42 -7.24
N MET A 30 -14.65 5.45 -7.10
CA MET A 30 -13.19 5.32 -7.13
C MET A 30 -12.51 6.30 -6.19
N GLY A 31 -11.23 6.05 -5.90
CA GLY A 31 -10.44 6.94 -5.08
C GLY A 31 -8.94 6.73 -5.20
N VAL A 32 -8.20 7.56 -4.46
CA VAL A 32 -6.76 7.51 -4.29
C VAL A 32 -6.46 7.59 -2.80
N LEU A 33 -5.65 6.66 -2.30
CA LEU A 33 -5.19 6.64 -0.91
C LEU A 33 -4.10 7.69 -0.65
N GLU A 34 -3.78 7.96 0.61
CA GLU A 34 -2.72 8.92 1.00
C GLU A 34 -1.33 8.61 0.46
N ASN A 35 -1.04 7.34 0.16
CA ASN A 35 0.17 6.90 -0.51
C ASN A 35 0.05 6.87 -2.05
N GLY A 36 -1.00 7.48 -2.61
CA GLY A 36 -1.20 7.58 -4.05
C GLY A 36 -1.72 6.31 -4.72
N ILE A 37 -1.97 5.21 -3.99
CA ILE A 37 -2.55 4.00 -4.60
C ILE A 37 -3.97 4.31 -5.12
N PRO A 38 -4.22 4.17 -6.43
CA PRO A 38 -5.56 4.27 -6.97
C PRO A 38 -6.36 3.00 -6.64
N TYR A 39 -7.64 3.17 -6.36
CA TYR A 39 -8.52 2.05 -6.02
C TYR A 39 -9.93 2.25 -6.56
N LEU A 40 -10.66 1.14 -6.69
CA LEU A 40 -12.11 1.14 -6.83
C LEU A 40 -12.76 0.68 -5.53
N THR A 41 -13.94 1.22 -5.22
CA THR A 41 -14.76 0.60 -4.16
C THR A 41 -15.32 -0.73 -4.66
N GLN A 42 -15.83 -1.55 -3.74
CA GLN A 42 -16.54 -2.77 -4.11
C GLN A 42 -17.69 -2.50 -5.11
N ASN A 43 -18.38 -1.36 -4.99
CA ASN A 43 -19.44 -0.96 -5.93
C ASN A 43 -18.86 -0.59 -7.30
N GLY A 44 -17.80 0.23 -7.33
CA GLY A 44 -17.13 0.63 -8.57
C GLY A 44 -16.59 -0.58 -9.34
N LEU A 45 -15.98 -1.53 -8.62
CA LEU A 45 -15.47 -2.77 -9.22
C LEU A 45 -16.61 -3.65 -9.75
N ALA A 46 -17.68 -3.82 -8.99
CA ALA A 46 -18.86 -4.56 -9.45
C ALA A 46 -19.49 -3.94 -10.71
N ARG A 47 -19.53 -2.60 -10.77
CA ARG A 47 -20.04 -1.84 -11.91
C ARG A 47 -19.24 -2.11 -13.19
N ILE A 48 -17.90 -2.05 -13.14
CA ILE A 48 -17.07 -2.29 -14.33
C ILE A 48 -17.06 -3.76 -14.74
N CYS A 49 -17.17 -4.68 -13.78
CA CYS A 49 -17.27 -6.11 -14.05
C CYS A 49 -18.66 -6.53 -14.56
N GLY A 50 -19.69 -5.68 -14.41
CA GLY A 50 -21.06 -6.00 -14.79
C GLY A 50 -21.72 -7.06 -13.90
N VAL A 51 -21.33 -7.15 -12.63
CA VAL A 51 -21.81 -8.17 -11.68
C VAL A 51 -22.41 -7.56 -10.42
N ASN A 52 -23.07 -8.38 -9.60
CA ASN A 52 -23.53 -7.93 -8.29
C ASN A 52 -22.35 -7.71 -7.34
N ARG A 53 -22.46 -6.71 -6.46
CA ARG A 53 -21.48 -6.41 -5.41
C ARG A 53 -21.13 -7.65 -4.56
N THR A 54 -22.12 -8.51 -4.26
CA THR A 54 -21.90 -9.73 -3.48
C THR A 54 -20.88 -10.64 -4.13
N ASN A 55 -20.87 -10.77 -5.45
CA ASN A 55 -19.87 -11.59 -6.16
C ASN A 55 -18.44 -11.12 -5.91
N ILE A 56 -18.23 -9.81 -5.76
CA ILE A 56 -16.91 -9.24 -5.44
C ILE A 56 -16.52 -9.55 -3.98
N ALA A 57 -17.48 -9.48 -3.04
CA ALA A 57 -17.25 -9.87 -1.65
C ALA A 57 -16.93 -11.37 -1.52
N ASP A 58 -17.64 -12.21 -2.27
CA ASP A 58 -17.44 -13.66 -2.26
C ASP A 58 -16.05 -14.00 -2.78
N ILE A 59 -15.60 -13.36 -3.87
CA ILE A 59 -14.23 -13.53 -4.39
C ILE A 59 -13.19 -13.12 -3.35
N ALA A 60 -13.37 -11.97 -2.69
CA ALA A 60 -12.42 -11.51 -1.68
C ALA A 60 -12.33 -12.47 -0.48
N THR A 61 -13.47 -13.02 -0.06
CA THR A 61 -13.56 -13.99 1.03
C THR A 61 -12.92 -15.33 0.64
N GLU A 62 -13.25 -15.85 -0.56
CA GLU A 62 -12.70 -17.10 -1.08
C GLU A 62 -11.19 -17.00 -1.28
N TYR A 63 -10.70 -15.89 -1.84
CA TYR A 63 -9.26 -15.67 -2.03
C TYR A 63 -8.51 -15.75 -0.69
N ALA A 64 -9.02 -15.10 0.36
CA ALA A 64 -8.39 -15.14 1.69
C ALA A 64 -8.36 -16.58 2.27
N GLN A 65 -9.41 -17.38 2.04
CA GLN A 65 -9.46 -18.79 2.45
C GLN A 65 -8.48 -19.66 1.65
N CYS A 66 -8.39 -19.47 0.34
CA CYS A 66 -7.42 -20.13 -0.53
C CYS A 66 -5.99 -19.78 -0.14
N PHE A 67 -5.72 -18.51 0.18
CA PHE A 67 -4.41 -18.06 0.63
C PHE A 67 -4.03 -18.73 1.96
N ALA A 68 -4.95 -18.75 2.93
CA ALA A 68 -4.72 -19.38 4.24
C ALA A 68 -4.48 -20.89 4.16
N SER A 69 -5.16 -21.57 3.23
CA SER A 69 -5.00 -23.02 3.01
C SER A 69 -3.82 -23.37 2.09
N GLY A 70 -3.29 -22.40 1.33
CA GLY A 70 -2.29 -22.63 0.29
C GLY A 70 -2.84 -23.33 -0.96
N VAL A 71 -4.16 -23.44 -1.10
CA VAL A 71 -4.82 -24.16 -2.19
C VAL A 71 -5.73 -23.22 -2.97
N PHE A 72 -5.34 -22.92 -4.21
CA PHE A 72 -6.17 -22.19 -5.17
C PHE A 72 -6.84 -23.20 -6.11
N THR A 73 -8.16 -23.35 -5.96
CA THR A 73 -8.95 -24.27 -6.79
C THR A 73 -8.95 -23.83 -8.25
N ARG A 74 -8.99 -24.82 -9.16
CA ARG A 74 -8.99 -24.57 -10.61
C ARG A 74 -10.13 -23.65 -11.03
N GLY A 75 -9.88 -22.83 -12.05
CA GLY A 75 -10.84 -21.86 -12.56
C GLY A 75 -10.62 -20.48 -11.95
N ARG A 76 -11.65 -19.92 -11.28
CA ARG A 76 -11.65 -18.52 -10.82
C ARG A 76 -10.47 -18.19 -9.90
N MET A 77 -10.23 -19.00 -8.88
CA MET A 77 -9.18 -18.72 -7.88
C MET A 77 -7.78 -18.97 -8.45
N GLU A 78 -7.58 -20.01 -9.25
CA GLU A 78 -6.34 -20.26 -9.99
C GLU A 78 -5.99 -19.10 -10.92
N PHE A 79 -6.95 -18.59 -11.70
CA PHE A 79 -6.73 -17.45 -12.59
C PHE A 79 -6.32 -16.19 -11.82
N ILE A 80 -7.14 -15.78 -10.84
CA ILE A 80 -6.91 -14.54 -10.08
C ILE A 80 -5.58 -14.62 -9.32
N SER A 81 -5.29 -15.74 -8.66
CA SER A 81 -4.03 -15.91 -7.93
C SER A 81 -2.81 -15.93 -8.84
N THR A 82 -2.89 -16.58 -10.01
CA THR A 82 -1.80 -16.60 -10.99
C THR A 82 -1.49 -15.19 -11.50
N TYR A 83 -2.53 -14.44 -11.88
CA TYR A 83 -2.38 -13.04 -12.32
C TYR A 83 -1.69 -12.20 -11.25
N LEU A 84 -2.21 -12.25 -10.01
CA LEU A 84 -1.70 -11.46 -8.89
C LEU A 84 -0.26 -11.83 -8.54
N GLN A 85 0.07 -13.12 -8.52
CA GLN A 85 1.44 -13.58 -8.23
C GLN A 85 2.43 -13.16 -9.31
N GLN A 86 2.05 -13.22 -10.59
CA GLN A 86 2.87 -12.74 -11.71
C GLN A 86 3.10 -11.23 -11.62
N ALA A 87 2.11 -10.48 -11.15
CA ALA A 87 2.23 -9.05 -10.87
C ALA A 87 2.93 -8.70 -9.55
N GLY A 88 3.44 -9.70 -8.82
CA GLY A 88 4.17 -9.49 -7.56
C GLY A 88 3.29 -9.22 -6.34
N TYR A 89 1.97 -9.36 -6.45
CA TYR A 89 1.05 -9.22 -5.33
C TYR A 89 1.12 -10.45 -4.41
N ARG A 90 1.43 -10.22 -3.13
CA ARG A 90 1.68 -11.28 -2.14
C ARG A 90 0.74 -11.23 -0.93
N ASP A 91 -0.21 -10.30 -0.93
CA ASP A 91 -1.06 -10.08 0.23
C ASP A 91 -2.20 -11.11 0.32
N PRO A 92 -2.61 -11.47 1.55
CA PRO A 92 -3.68 -12.44 1.79
C PRO A 92 -5.09 -11.89 1.55
N VAL A 93 -5.24 -10.57 1.40
CA VAL A 93 -6.54 -9.89 1.31
C VAL A 93 -6.53 -8.95 0.11
N LEU A 94 -7.55 -9.03 -0.75
CA LEU A 94 -7.67 -8.29 -2.02
C LEU A 94 -7.99 -6.79 -1.90
N PHE A 95 -8.10 -6.27 -0.68
CA PHE A 95 -8.51 -4.89 -0.44
C PHE A 95 -7.78 -4.31 0.77
N ILE A 96 -7.72 -2.99 0.80
CA ILE A 96 -7.26 -2.19 1.93
C ILE A 96 -8.50 -1.66 2.65
N SER A 97 -8.59 -1.87 3.96
CA SER A 97 -9.67 -1.32 4.78
C SER A 97 -9.42 0.18 5.00
N ILE A 98 -10.44 0.99 4.73
CA ILE A 98 -10.41 2.44 4.91
C ILE A 98 -11.58 2.89 5.78
N MET A 99 -11.36 3.83 6.69
CA MET A 99 -12.43 4.42 7.50
C MET A 99 -13.05 5.63 6.79
N ARG A 100 -14.37 5.59 6.55
CA ARG A 100 -15.14 6.67 5.93
C ARG A 100 -16.42 6.90 6.71
N ASN A 101 -16.62 8.13 7.20
CA ASN A 101 -17.81 8.52 7.99
C ASN A 101 -18.11 7.56 9.16
N GLY A 102 -17.08 7.05 9.83
CA GLY A 102 -17.23 6.09 10.94
C GLY A 102 -17.59 4.66 10.53
N SER A 103 -17.64 4.36 9.22
CA SER A 103 -17.85 3.02 8.67
C SER A 103 -16.60 2.51 7.95
N VAL A 104 -16.37 1.20 8.01
CA VAL A 104 -15.28 0.56 7.26
C VAL A 104 -15.72 0.35 5.81
N HIS A 105 -14.89 0.79 4.88
CA HIS A 105 -15.03 0.55 3.45
C HIS A 105 -13.81 -0.21 2.93
N TYR A 106 -13.97 -0.85 1.77
CA TYR A 106 -12.93 -1.67 1.14
C TYR A 106 -12.46 -1.04 -0.17
N ALA A 107 -11.18 -0.67 -0.19
CA ALA A 107 -10.48 -0.12 -1.34
C ALA A 107 -9.74 -1.25 -2.07
N PHE A 108 -10.19 -1.59 -3.26
CA PHE A 108 -9.54 -2.61 -4.11
C PHE A 108 -8.46 -1.91 -4.96
N PRO A 109 -7.16 -2.22 -4.77
CA PRO A 109 -6.09 -1.61 -5.55
C PRO A 109 -6.23 -1.91 -7.05
N ASP A 110 -5.67 -1.04 -7.89
CA ASP A 110 -5.70 -1.17 -9.35
C ASP A 110 -5.33 -2.57 -9.87
N ILE A 111 -4.27 -3.18 -9.34
CA ILE A 111 -3.83 -4.52 -9.78
C ILE A 111 -4.90 -5.58 -9.52
N VAL A 112 -5.61 -5.48 -8.39
CA VAL A 112 -6.71 -6.37 -8.05
C VAL A 112 -7.91 -6.09 -8.93
N CYS A 113 -8.23 -4.81 -9.17
CA CYS A 113 -9.31 -4.42 -10.07
C CYS A 113 -9.09 -4.98 -11.49
N MET A 114 -7.87 -4.89 -12.02
CA MET A 114 -7.54 -5.42 -13.34
C MET A 114 -7.62 -6.95 -13.38
N ALA A 115 -7.12 -7.66 -12.36
CA ALA A 115 -7.22 -9.12 -12.27
C ALA A 115 -8.69 -9.60 -12.30
N LEU A 116 -9.55 -8.97 -11.49
CA LEU A 116 -10.97 -9.32 -11.42
C LEU A 116 -11.72 -8.94 -12.69
N LEU A 117 -11.42 -7.77 -13.27
CA LEU A 117 -12.02 -7.33 -14.51
C LEU A 117 -11.66 -8.25 -15.68
N GLU A 118 -10.39 -8.66 -15.78
CA GLU A 118 -9.93 -9.58 -16.82
C GLU A 118 -10.61 -10.94 -16.71
N PHE A 119 -10.69 -11.49 -15.49
CA PHE A 119 -11.43 -12.72 -15.22
C PHE A 119 -12.87 -12.62 -15.73
N TYR A 120 -13.58 -11.54 -15.42
CA TYR A 120 -14.97 -11.39 -15.88
C TYR A 120 -15.07 -11.13 -17.39
N ALA A 121 -14.09 -10.44 -17.98
CA ALA A 121 -14.10 -10.12 -19.41
C ALA A 121 -13.89 -11.36 -20.29
N PHE A 122 -13.01 -12.28 -19.88
CA PHE A 122 -12.54 -13.35 -20.75
C PHE A 122 -12.76 -14.76 -20.20
N GLU A 123 -12.58 -14.98 -18.89
CA GLU A 123 -12.57 -16.35 -18.35
C GLU A 123 -13.91 -16.78 -17.75
N SER A 124 -14.72 -15.81 -17.30
CA SER A 124 -15.97 -16.12 -16.63
C SER A 124 -17.01 -16.69 -17.61
N GLN A 125 -17.70 -17.74 -17.18
CA GLN A 125 -18.79 -18.36 -17.94
C GLN A 125 -20.14 -17.63 -17.76
N ALA A 126 -20.12 -16.34 -17.39
CA ALA A 126 -21.35 -15.60 -17.19
C ALA A 126 -22.13 -15.43 -18.51
N ALA A 127 -23.45 -15.29 -18.40
CA ALA A 127 -24.33 -15.20 -19.58
C ALA A 127 -24.06 -13.97 -20.46
N SER A 128 -23.48 -12.91 -19.89
CA SER A 128 -23.02 -11.73 -20.63
C SER A 128 -21.80 -11.12 -19.98
N ASN A 129 -20.71 -11.04 -20.74
CA ASN A 129 -19.44 -10.42 -20.33
C ASN A 129 -19.24 -9.04 -20.99
N ALA A 130 -20.25 -8.51 -21.69
CA ALA A 130 -20.11 -7.34 -22.56
C ALA A 130 -19.63 -6.09 -21.81
N THR A 131 -20.16 -5.84 -20.61
CA THR A 131 -19.75 -4.72 -19.75
C THR A 131 -18.28 -4.82 -19.36
N ALA A 132 -17.87 -5.98 -18.84
CA ALA A 132 -16.48 -6.22 -18.45
C ALA A 132 -15.51 -6.12 -19.63
N GLN A 133 -15.88 -6.65 -20.80
CA GLN A 133 -15.07 -6.52 -22.02
C GLN A 133 -14.93 -5.08 -22.51
N GLN A 134 -16.01 -4.29 -22.42
CA GLN A 134 -15.98 -2.87 -22.78
C GLN A 134 -14.99 -2.12 -21.88
N TYR A 135 -15.15 -2.24 -20.56
CA TYR A 135 -14.28 -1.56 -19.60
C TYR A 135 -12.83 -2.08 -19.66
N TYR A 136 -12.61 -3.38 -19.86
CA TYR A 136 -11.26 -3.91 -20.01
C TYR A 136 -10.55 -3.27 -21.21
N ARG A 137 -11.22 -3.15 -22.36
CA ARG A 137 -10.63 -2.50 -23.55
C ARG A 137 -10.37 -1.01 -23.34
N GLU A 138 -11.24 -0.33 -22.58
CA GLU A 138 -11.06 1.09 -22.24
C GLU A 138 -9.86 1.28 -21.32
N LEU A 139 -9.81 0.52 -20.22
CA LEU A 139 -8.75 0.60 -19.22
C LEU A 139 -7.42 0.05 -19.73
N ALA A 140 -7.40 -0.91 -20.66
CA ALA A 140 -6.16 -1.36 -21.30
C ALA A 140 -5.53 -0.30 -22.22
N ARG A 141 -6.32 0.67 -22.73
CA ARG A 141 -5.79 1.77 -23.56
C ARG A 141 -5.19 2.90 -22.74
N VAL A 142 -5.78 3.19 -21.58
CA VAL A 142 -5.40 4.35 -20.74
C VAL A 142 -4.56 3.93 -19.54
N GLY A 143 -4.79 2.73 -19.00
CA GLY A 143 -4.33 2.32 -17.67
C GLY A 143 -5.36 2.73 -16.61
N LEU A 144 -5.71 1.82 -15.68
CA LEU A 144 -6.68 2.10 -14.62
C LEU A 144 -6.19 3.22 -13.67
N ARG A 145 -4.89 3.26 -13.37
CA ARG A 145 -4.27 4.34 -12.60
C ARG A 145 -4.51 5.70 -13.23
N ASP A 146 -4.15 5.84 -14.51
CA ASP A 146 -4.27 7.11 -15.23
C ASP A 146 -5.74 7.49 -15.45
N TYR A 147 -6.62 6.50 -15.65
CA TYR A 147 -8.07 6.71 -15.68
C TYR A 147 -8.58 7.32 -14.37
N ILE A 148 -8.23 6.73 -13.21
CA ILE A 148 -8.65 7.23 -11.89
C ILE A 148 -8.04 8.61 -11.61
N TYR A 149 -6.75 8.80 -11.91
CA TYR A 149 -6.07 10.09 -11.71
C TYR A 149 -6.69 11.20 -12.56
N GLY A 150 -6.96 10.93 -13.84
CA GLY A 150 -7.64 11.88 -14.73
C GLY A 150 -9.06 12.19 -14.26
N ALA A 151 -9.84 11.16 -13.89
CA ALA A 151 -11.21 11.29 -13.43
C ALA A 151 -11.33 12.16 -12.17
N LEU A 152 -10.41 11.99 -11.22
CA LEU A 152 -10.38 12.74 -9.96
C LEU A 152 -9.58 14.05 -10.06
N ARG A 153 -8.95 14.32 -11.20
CA ARG A 153 -7.96 15.40 -11.38
C ARG A 153 -6.85 15.35 -10.32
N TYR A 154 -6.50 14.13 -9.93
CA TYR A 154 -5.43 13.87 -8.97
C TYR A 154 -4.08 14.00 -9.67
N GLN A 155 -3.18 14.77 -9.06
CA GLN A 155 -1.77 14.82 -9.46
C GLN A 155 -0.97 14.04 -8.44
N PRO A 156 -0.29 12.94 -8.84
CA PRO A 156 0.57 12.22 -7.93
C PRO A 156 1.69 13.16 -7.46
N GLU A 157 1.96 13.13 -6.16
CA GLU A 157 3.10 13.85 -5.61
C GLU A 157 4.40 13.23 -6.13
N ASP A 158 5.45 14.04 -6.28
CA ASP A 158 6.78 13.53 -6.58
C ASP A 158 7.23 12.63 -5.42
N PRO A 159 7.42 11.30 -5.65
CA PRO A 159 7.78 10.38 -4.59
C PRO A 159 9.17 10.68 -4.01
N TRP A 160 10.00 11.45 -4.71
CA TRP A 160 11.30 11.88 -4.22
C TRP A 160 11.26 13.16 -3.39
N ARG A 161 10.16 13.93 -3.43
CA ARG A 161 10.06 15.24 -2.78
C ARG A 161 10.47 15.17 -1.31
N HIS A 162 9.86 14.28 -0.54
CA HIS A 162 10.10 14.18 0.90
C HIS A 162 11.52 13.67 1.23
N TYR A 163 12.08 12.80 0.40
CA TYR A 163 13.48 12.38 0.54
C TYR A 163 14.44 13.54 0.25
N HIS A 164 14.22 14.26 -0.86
CA HIS A 164 15.00 15.44 -1.22
C HIS A 164 14.93 16.53 -0.16
N ASP A 165 13.74 16.82 0.40
CA ASP A 165 13.56 17.78 1.48
C ASP A 165 14.41 17.40 2.70
N ARG A 166 14.46 16.11 3.05
CA ARG A 166 15.26 15.60 4.18
C ARG A 166 16.76 15.71 3.91
N VAL A 167 17.22 15.34 2.72
CA VAL A 167 18.62 15.50 2.32
C VAL A 167 19.04 16.97 2.34
N SER A 168 18.17 17.87 1.84
CA SER A 168 18.38 19.31 1.84
C SER A 168 18.49 19.88 3.26
N ILE A 169 17.61 19.46 4.18
CA ILE A 169 17.70 19.85 5.60
C ILE A 169 19.07 19.44 6.16
N ILE A 170 19.49 18.19 5.97
CA ILE A 170 20.78 17.69 6.48
C ILE A 170 21.94 18.50 5.93
N GLN A 171 21.96 18.74 4.61
CA GLN A 171 22.97 19.56 3.95
C GLN A 171 22.99 21.00 4.52
N SER A 172 21.82 21.58 4.80
CA SER A 172 21.70 22.94 5.33
C SER A 172 22.02 23.09 6.82
N THR A 173 21.79 22.05 7.63
CA THR A 173 22.00 22.07 9.10
C THR A 173 23.42 21.73 9.55
N GLY A 174 24.30 21.36 8.62
CA GLY A 174 25.72 21.16 8.86
C GLY A 174 26.19 19.73 8.58
N THR A 175 27.43 19.61 8.14
CA THR A 175 28.13 18.34 7.96
C THR A 175 28.25 17.60 9.29
N VAL A 176 28.04 16.29 9.24
CA VAL A 176 28.26 15.40 10.39
C VAL A 176 29.73 15.54 10.83
N PRO A 177 30.02 15.85 12.11
CA PRO A 177 31.39 15.97 12.57
C PRO A 177 32.17 14.68 12.38
N ASP A 178 33.49 14.80 12.20
CA ASP A 178 34.36 13.63 12.05
C ASP A 178 34.20 12.65 13.22
N GLY A 179 34.06 11.36 12.89
CA GLY A 179 33.83 10.29 13.87
C GLY A 179 32.37 10.08 14.28
N TYR A 180 31.44 10.87 13.74
CA TYR A 180 30.00 10.70 13.94
C TYR A 180 29.33 10.24 12.66
N PHE A 181 28.15 9.62 12.80
CA PHE A 181 27.25 9.31 11.70
C PHE A 181 25.83 9.73 12.08
N ILE A 182 24.95 9.86 11.09
CA ILE A 182 23.53 10.09 11.32
C ILE A 182 22.72 8.91 10.79
N VAL A 183 21.80 8.43 11.60
CA VAL A 183 20.97 7.25 11.29
C VAL A 183 20.23 7.41 9.96
N PHE A 184 19.80 8.65 9.62
CA PHE A 184 19.13 8.92 8.35
C PHE A 184 20.00 8.58 7.13
N ASN A 185 21.29 8.94 7.15
CA ASN A 185 22.20 8.65 6.03
C ASN A 185 22.40 7.14 5.88
N GLU A 186 22.49 6.41 7.00
CA GLU A 186 22.66 4.96 6.99
C GLU A 186 21.45 4.22 6.41
N ILE A 187 20.24 4.80 6.52
CA ILE A 187 19.02 4.23 5.93
C ILE A 187 18.65 4.84 4.58
N ALA A 188 19.46 5.74 4.02
CA ALA A 188 19.15 6.37 2.73
C ALA A 188 19.02 5.33 1.60
N GLY A 189 19.82 4.26 1.63
CA GLY A 189 19.69 3.14 0.69
C GLY A 189 18.32 2.47 0.79
N LEU A 190 17.86 2.18 2.01
CA LEU A 190 16.52 1.63 2.24
C LEU A 190 15.42 2.56 1.70
N MET A 191 15.57 3.87 1.87
CA MET A 191 14.62 4.86 1.32
C MET A 191 14.56 4.81 -0.19
N VAL A 192 15.73 4.79 -0.84
CA VAL A 192 15.85 4.70 -2.30
C VAL A 192 15.19 3.41 -2.81
N ASP A 193 15.45 2.28 -2.14
CA ASP A 193 14.86 0.99 -2.50
C ASP A 193 13.33 1.01 -2.37
N LEU A 194 12.80 1.61 -1.31
CA LEU A 194 11.35 1.74 -1.10
C LEU A 194 10.69 2.63 -2.16
N ILE A 195 11.27 3.80 -2.45
CA ILE A 195 10.80 4.71 -3.51
C ILE A 195 10.82 3.99 -4.86
N THR A 196 11.92 3.29 -5.15
CA THR A 196 12.11 2.56 -6.41
C THR A 196 11.15 1.38 -6.55
N ALA A 197 10.80 0.73 -5.43
CA ALA A 197 9.79 -0.32 -5.37
C ALA A 197 8.35 0.20 -5.51
N GLY A 198 8.15 1.51 -5.69
CA GLY A 198 6.84 2.13 -5.91
C GLY A 198 6.10 2.51 -4.62
N LEU A 199 6.75 2.46 -3.46
CA LEU A 199 6.19 3.03 -2.24
C LEU A 199 6.27 4.55 -2.34
N ALA A 200 5.12 5.23 -2.38
CA ALA A 200 5.09 6.67 -2.28
C ALA A 200 5.58 7.08 -0.88
N VAL A 201 6.77 7.66 -0.84
CA VAL A 201 7.36 8.19 0.39
C VAL A 201 6.70 9.53 0.71
N ASN A 202 5.95 9.56 1.80
CA ASN A 202 5.27 10.71 2.37
C ASN A 202 5.57 10.79 3.88
N MET A 203 5.07 11.82 4.57
CA MET A 203 5.34 12.01 6.00
C MET A 203 4.95 10.81 6.90
N TYR A 204 4.11 9.88 6.42
CA TYR A 204 3.67 8.69 7.15
C TYR A 204 4.48 7.43 6.81
N THR A 205 5.20 7.41 5.70
CA THR A 205 5.92 6.24 5.18
C THR A 205 7.44 6.40 5.21
N VAL A 206 7.96 7.60 5.51
CA VAL A 206 9.37 7.81 5.84
C VAL A 206 9.68 7.12 7.19
N PRO A 207 10.52 6.07 7.24
CA PRO A 207 10.85 5.33 8.45
C PRO A 207 12.00 5.99 9.26
N ASP A 208 12.21 7.31 9.18
CA ASP A 208 13.32 7.99 9.84
C ASP A 208 13.13 8.05 11.37
N ILE A 209 11.95 8.45 11.85
CA ILE A 209 11.60 8.52 13.26
C ILE A 209 11.52 7.13 13.89
N SER A 210 10.91 6.18 13.18
CA SER A 210 10.74 4.80 13.68
C SER A 210 12.08 4.10 13.82
N VAL A 211 12.95 4.18 12.80
CA VAL A 211 14.31 3.62 12.86
C VAL A 211 15.15 4.35 13.90
N GLY A 212 15.12 5.69 13.94
CA GLY A 212 15.85 6.47 14.93
C GLY A 212 15.46 6.11 16.38
N SER A 213 14.17 5.85 16.62
CA SER A 213 13.65 5.42 17.93
C SER A 213 14.08 4.01 18.29
N CYS A 214 14.03 3.07 17.34
CA CYS A 214 14.52 1.71 17.54
C CYS A 214 16.02 1.69 17.83
N TRP A 215 16.81 2.46 17.08
CA TRP A 215 18.24 2.62 17.30
C TRP A 215 18.55 3.20 18.69
N ALA A 216 17.86 4.29 19.08
CA ALA A 216 18.04 4.89 20.41
C ALA A 216 17.75 3.89 21.54
N ARG A 217 16.69 3.09 21.42
CA ARG A 217 16.36 2.04 22.41
C ARG A 217 17.42 0.95 22.45
N HIS A 218 17.94 0.53 21.29
CA HIS A 218 19.03 -0.43 21.22
C HIS A 218 20.29 0.11 21.91
N TRP A 219 20.67 1.36 21.63
CA TRP A 219 21.83 2.03 22.22
C TRP A 219 21.78 2.03 23.74
N THR A 220 20.64 2.45 24.32
CA THR A 220 20.45 2.49 25.77
C THR A 220 20.41 1.10 26.39
N SER A 221 19.66 0.16 25.82
CA SER A 221 19.51 -1.19 26.41
C SER A 221 20.79 -2.00 26.41
N ARG A 222 21.72 -1.70 25.49
CA ARG A 222 23.04 -2.35 25.39
C ARG A 222 24.16 -1.59 26.09
N GLY A 223 23.87 -0.44 26.72
CA GLY A 223 24.88 0.37 27.42
C GLY A 223 26.01 0.85 26.51
N LEU A 224 25.72 1.06 25.22
CA LEU A 224 26.75 1.37 24.21
C LEU A 224 27.46 2.70 24.47
N SER A 225 26.85 3.61 25.23
CA SER A 225 27.48 4.87 25.65
C SER A 225 28.81 4.65 26.39
N GLY A 226 28.96 3.55 27.13
CA GLY A 226 30.20 3.25 27.84
C GLY A 226 31.39 2.95 26.93
N ASN A 227 31.13 2.48 25.71
CA ASN A 227 32.18 2.09 24.75
C ASN A 227 32.34 3.10 23.61
N PHE A 228 31.24 3.76 23.21
CA PHE A 228 31.18 4.57 21.99
C PHE A 228 30.76 6.02 22.22
N GLY A 229 30.56 6.43 23.49
CA GLY A 229 30.17 7.79 23.87
C GLY A 229 28.66 8.03 23.84
N GLU A 230 28.22 9.17 24.37
CA GLU A 230 26.79 9.48 24.44
C GLU A 230 26.18 9.77 23.07
N ARG A 231 24.94 9.32 22.87
CA ARG A 231 24.19 9.64 21.65
C ARG A 231 23.73 11.10 21.67
N CYS A 232 24.07 11.85 20.63
CA CYS A 232 23.51 13.18 20.42
C CYS A 232 22.11 13.11 19.80
N LYS A 233 21.16 13.89 20.34
CA LYS A 233 19.82 14.06 19.76
C LYS A 233 19.83 15.34 18.93
N VAL A 234 19.82 15.21 17.62
CA VAL A 234 19.53 16.34 16.72
C VAL A 234 18.02 16.48 16.66
N CYS A 235 17.48 17.60 17.12
CA CYS A 235 16.07 17.92 16.94
C CYS A 235 15.86 18.38 15.49
N THR A 236 15.31 17.52 14.64
CA THR A 236 14.68 17.97 13.41
C THR A 236 13.43 18.77 13.78
N PRO A 237 13.30 20.04 13.37
CA PRO A 237 12.02 20.73 13.46
C PRO A 237 11.04 19.97 12.59
N LEU A 238 9.88 19.59 13.14
CA LEU A 238 8.79 19.07 12.33
C LEU A 238 8.30 20.22 11.44
N PRO A 239 8.14 20.02 10.11
CA PRO A 239 7.39 20.97 9.31
C PRO A 239 5.94 20.96 9.82
N GLY A 240 5.41 22.15 10.10
CA GLY A 240 4.00 22.36 10.46
C GLY A 240 3.07 22.29 9.27
#